data_AF-X1J0V4-F1
#
_entry.id   AF-X1J0V4-F1
#
_cell.length_a   1.000
_cell.length_b   1.000
_cell.length_c   1.000
_cell.angle_alpha   90.00
_cell.angle_beta   90.00
_cell.angle_gamma   90.00
#
_symmetry.space_group_name_H-M   'P 1'
#
loop_
_entity.id
_entity.type
_entity.pdbx_description
1 polymer ?
#
loop_
_entity_poly.entity_id
_entity_poly.type
_entity_poly.pdbx_seq_one_letter_code
_entity_poly.pdbx_strand_id
1 'polypeptide(L)'
;MQALPNKQYDTSIIEYRVVNNESCIEWKGYYYVVPNQYMYESCLVRESNQQIIIYGPGSGEIIRYLLAEKGRKNRYIGRRSQNSKTTTYTQTREVISRLEELGPIMAEYIEQVKKHKPGTYRHHLRGV
;
A
#
# COMPACT_ATOMS: atom_id res chain seq x y z
N MET A 1 -12.34 43.11 31.31
CA MET A 1 -12.03 41.71 30.95
C MET A 1 -12.20 41.56 29.45
N GLN A 2 -11.20 41.04 28.75
CA GLN A 2 -11.22 40.90 27.30
C GLN A 2 -11.85 39.54 26.95
N ALA A 3 -12.83 39.52 26.04
CA ALA A 3 -13.52 38.29 25.64
C ALA A 3 -12.58 37.37 24.86
N LEU A 4 -12.61 36.06 25.18
CA LEU A 4 -11.85 35.06 24.42
C LEU A 4 -12.34 35.02 22.97
N PRO A 5 -11.45 34.80 21.98
CA PRO A 5 -11.85 34.70 20.59
C PRO A 5 -12.87 33.58 20.40
N ASN A 6 -14.01 33.90 19.79
CA ASN A 6 -15.11 32.96 19.52
C ASN A 6 -14.81 31.95 18.39
N LYS A 7 -13.54 31.85 17.98
CA LYS A 7 -13.08 30.93 16.93
C LYS A 7 -12.43 29.72 17.58
N GLN A 8 -12.94 28.55 17.25
CA GLN A 8 -12.38 27.27 17.66
C GLN A 8 -10.97 27.14 17.07
N TYR A 9 -9.96 27.00 17.92
CA TYR A 9 -8.57 26.82 17.50
C TYR A 9 -8.40 25.45 16.83
N ASP A 10 -7.57 25.40 15.78
CA ASP A 10 -7.20 24.14 15.15
C ASP A 10 -6.33 23.32 16.11
N THR A 11 -6.84 22.17 16.53
CA THR A 11 -6.17 21.23 17.45
C THR A 11 -5.51 20.08 16.69
N SER A 12 -5.29 20.26 15.39
CA SER A 12 -4.70 19.22 14.56
C SER A 12 -3.28 18.87 15.01
N ILE A 13 -3.01 17.57 15.10
CA ILE A 13 -1.66 17.05 15.35
C ILE A 13 -0.98 16.90 14.00
N ILE A 14 0.25 17.37 13.88
CA ILE A 14 1.03 17.34 12.65
C ILE A 14 2.38 16.68 12.90
N GLU A 15 2.69 15.60 12.18
CA GLU A 15 3.95 14.85 12.32
C GLU A 15 4.44 14.31 10.97
N TYR A 16 5.75 14.17 10.81
CA TYR A 16 6.33 13.47 9.67
C TYR A 16 6.37 11.96 9.91
N ARG A 17 6.00 11.18 8.88
CA ARG A 17 6.08 9.72 8.89
C ARG A 17 6.62 9.23 7.55
N VAL A 18 7.44 8.18 7.61
CA VAL A 18 7.98 7.51 6.43
C VAL A 18 6.96 6.49 5.92
N VAL A 19 6.74 6.48 4.62
CA VAL A 19 5.89 5.48 3.95
C VAL A 19 6.63 4.14 3.90
N ASN A 20 5.99 3.08 4.38
CA ASN A 20 6.59 1.74 4.44
C ASN A 20 6.61 1.01 3.07
N ASN A 21 7.18 -0.20 3.06
CA ASN A 21 7.26 -1.07 1.89
C ASN A 21 5.90 -1.58 1.36
N GLU A 22 4.81 -1.38 2.08
CA GLU A 22 3.45 -1.68 1.66
C GLU A 22 2.71 -0.44 1.13
N SER A 23 3.44 0.66 0.91
CA SER A 23 2.90 1.96 0.56
C SER A 23 1.85 2.47 1.56
N CYS A 24 2.14 2.32 2.86
CA CYS A 24 1.28 2.76 3.94
C CYS A 24 2.04 3.63 4.95
N ILE A 25 1.32 4.56 5.59
CA ILE A 25 1.77 5.27 6.78
C ILE A 25 1.09 4.66 8.01
N GLU A 26 1.88 4.31 9.02
CA GLU A 26 1.34 3.92 10.32
C GLU A 26 0.95 5.16 11.13
N TRP A 27 -0.29 5.17 11.62
CA TRP A 27 -0.80 6.19 12.52
C TRP A 27 -1.72 5.59 13.57
N LYS A 28 -1.33 5.70 14.85
CA LYS A 28 -2.08 5.18 16.01
C LYS A 28 -2.50 3.70 15.86
N GLY A 29 -1.61 2.87 15.31
CA GLY A 29 -1.84 1.43 15.11
C GLY A 29 -2.69 1.05 13.88
N TYR A 30 -3.00 2.01 13.01
CA TYR A 30 -3.66 1.80 11.72
C TYR A 30 -2.72 2.16 10.56
N TYR A 31 -2.89 1.50 9.42
CA TYR A 31 -2.08 1.67 8.23
C TYR A 31 -2.89 2.36 7.14
N TYR A 32 -2.57 3.61 6.84
CA TYR A 32 -3.25 4.42 5.83
C TYR A 32 -2.53 4.31 4.49
N VAL A 33 -3.23 3.82 3.47
CA VAL A 33 -2.65 3.58 2.14
C VAL A 33 -2.34 4.91 1.45
N VAL A 34 -1.14 5.01 0.89
CA VAL A 34 -0.64 6.13 0.09
C VAL A 34 -0.38 5.62 -1.33
N PRO A 35 -0.36 6.46 -2.37
CA PRO A 35 0.07 6.04 -3.70
C PRO A 35 1.52 5.52 -3.71
N ASN A 36 1.76 4.44 -4.46
CA ASN A 36 3.06 3.75 -4.56
C ASN A 36 4.25 4.66 -4.89
N GLN A 37 4.03 5.77 -5.59
CA GLN A 37 5.08 6.73 -5.94
C GLN A 37 5.73 7.41 -4.73
N TYR A 38 5.11 7.33 -3.54
CA TYR A 38 5.65 7.89 -2.30
C TYR A 38 6.27 6.82 -1.38
N MET A 39 6.48 5.59 -1.85
CA MET A 39 7.10 4.54 -1.04
C MET A 39 8.49 4.97 -0.57
N TYR A 40 8.78 4.80 0.72
CA TYR A 40 10.01 5.25 1.40
C TYR A 40 10.20 6.78 1.51
N GLU A 41 9.24 7.58 1.04
CA GLU A 41 9.28 9.03 1.20
C GLU A 41 8.80 9.45 2.60
N SER A 42 9.34 10.58 3.07
CA SER A 42 8.84 11.24 4.29
C SER A 42 7.65 12.13 3.92
N CYS A 43 6.48 11.82 4.48
CA CYS A 43 5.24 12.55 4.25
C CYS A 43 4.79 13.23 5.54
N LEU A 44 4.16 14.41 5.40
CA LEU A 44 3.56 15.11 6.52
C LEU A 44 2.15 14.56 6.76
N VAL A 45 1.86 14.18 7.99
CA VAL A 45 0.57 13.65 8.41
C VAL A 45 -0.09 14.68 9.31
N ARG A 46 -1.33 15.07 8.99
CA ARG A 46 -2.17 15.93 9.81
C ARG A 46 -3.40 15.16 10.25
N GLU A 47 -3.54 14.96 11.55
CA GLU A 47 -4.76 14.45 12.17
C GLU A 47 -5.62 15.62 12.66
N SER A 48 -6.90 15.63 12.27
CA SER A 48 -7.95 16.44 12.90
C SER A 48 -8.98 15.51 13.56
N ASN A 49 -9.99 16.05 14.24
CA ASN A 49 -10.96 15.28 15.04
C ASN A 49 -11.64 14.09 14.34
N GLN A 50 -11.78 14.12 13.00
CA GLN A 50 -12.50 13.11 12.24
C GLN A 50 -11.70 12.52 11.09
N GLN A 51 -10.52 13.06 10.80
CA GLN A 51 -9.85 12.81 9.53
C GLN A 51 -8.35 12.91 9.65
N ILE A 52 -7.67 12.17 8.79
CA ILE A 52 -6.24 12.23 8.60
C ILE A 52 -5.96 12.65 7.16
N ILE A 53 -5.04 13.59 7.00
CA ILE A 53 -4.61 14.14 5.72
C ILE A 53 -3.13 13.86 5.59
N ILE A 54 -2.71 13.33 4.45
CA ILE A 54 -1.30 13.02 4.17
C ILE A 54 -0.85 13.95 3.05
N TYR A 55 0.20 14.72 3.31
CA TYR A 55 0.82 15.63 2.37
C TYR A 55 2.16 15.08 1.88
N GLY A 56 2.43 15.32 0.60
CA GLY A 56 3.68 14.91 -0.03
C GLY A 56 4.85 15.84 0.27
N PRO A 57 6.08 15.39 -0.04
CA PRO A 57 7.30 16.15 0.23
C PRO A 57 7.36 17.49 -0.55
N GLY A 58 6.70 17.59 -1.70
CA GLY A 58 6.71 18.78 -2.56
C GLY A 58 5.65 19.85 -2.26
N SER A 59 4.94 19.74 -1.13
CA SER A 59 3.73 20.52 -0.77
C SER A 59 2.51 20.17 -1.62
N GLY A 60 1.55 19.49 -0.99
CA GLY A 60 0.28 19.12 -1.63
C GLY A 60 -0.38 17.98 -0.88
N GLU A 61 -1.70 18.05 -0.70
CA GLU A 61 -2.48 16.93 -0.17
C GLU A 61 -2.42 15.78 -1.16
N ILE A 62 -1.88 14.65 -0.75
CA ILE A 62 -1.87 13.43 -1.56
C ILE A 62 -3.19 12.70 -1.38
N ILE A 63 -3.62 12.55 -0.12
CA ILE A 63 -4.79 11.75 0.22
C ILE A 63 -5.38 12.14 1.57
N ARG A 64 -6.67 11.86 1.73
CA ARG A 64 -7.45 12.12 2.94
C ARG A 64 -8.31 10.91 3.27
N TYR A 65 -8.34 10.55 4.54
CA TYR A 65 -9.19 9.50 5.08
C TYR A 65 -9.95 9.99 6.31
N LEU A 66 -11.09 9.35 6.58
CA LEU A 66 -11.68 9.40 7.92
C LEU A 66 -10.77 8.65 8.90
N LEU A 67 -10.74 9.12 10.16
CA LEU A 67 -10.03 8.42 11.22
C LEU A 67 -10.61 7.02 11.41
N ALA A 68 -9.72 6.05 11.61
CA ALA A 68 -10.12 4.69 11.92
C ALA A 68 -10.87 4.61 13.26
N GLU A 69 -12.01 3.93 13.27
CA GLU A 69 -12.77 3.65 14.49
C GLU A 69 -11.93 2.83 15.47
N LYS A 70 -11.98 3.20 16.76
CA LYS A 70 -11.25 2.48 17.82
C LYS A 70 -11.71 1.02 17.87
N GLY A 71 -10.76 0.10 17.82
CA GLY A 71 -11.03 -1.34 17.91
C GLY A 71 -11.38 -2.01 16.57
N ARG A 72 -11.28 -1.29 15.44
CA ARG A 72 -11.49 -1.88 14.12
C ARG A 72 -10.50 -3.03 13.87
N LYS A 73 -11.02 -4.22 13.53
CA LYS A 73 -10.20 -5.42 13.26
C LYS A 73 -9.28 -5.25 12.04
N ASN A 74 -9.79 -4.66 10.97
CA ASN A 74 -8.98 -4.36 9.79
C ASN A 74 -8.22 -3.06 9.99
N ARG A 75 -6.90 -3.18 10.18
CA ARG A 75 -6.02 -2.04 10.44
C ARG A 75 -5.66 -1.24 9.20
N TYR A 76 -5.92 -1.75 7.99
CA TYR A 76 -5.62 -1.05 6.74
C TYR A 76 -6.79 -0.17 6.28
N ILE A 77 -6.49 1.11 6.04
CA ILE A 77 -7.44 2.13 5.61
C ILE A 77 -7.12 2.54 4.17
N GLY A 78 -8.14 2.55 3.31
CA GLY A 78 -7.97 2.89 1.89
C GLY A 78 -7.47 1.76 1.00
N ARG A 79 -7.15 0.58 1.56
CA ARG A 79 -6.84 -0.61 0.79
C ARG A 79 -8.09 -1.04 0.01
N ARG A 80 -8.10 -0.80 -1.30
CA ARG A 80 -9.12 -1.39 -2.18
C ARG A 80 -9.03 -2.90 -2.02
N SER A 81 -10.16 -3.56 -1.79
CA SER A 81 -10.27 -5.02 -1.87
C SER A 81 -9.66 -5.43 -3.20
N GLN A 82 -8.48 -6.02 -3.16
CA GLN A 82 -7.87 -6.53 -4.38
C GLN A 82 -8.82 -7.61 -4.89
N ASN A 83 -9.44 -7.37 -6.04
CA ASN A 83 -9.84 -8.46 -6.91
C ASN A 83 -8.53 -9.16 -7.33
N SER A 84 -8.03 -10.04 -6.45
CA SER A 84 -6.68 -10.61 -6.43
C SER A 84 -6.32 -11.46 -7.64
N LYS A 85 -7.28 -11.68 -8.54
CA LYS A 85 -7.12 -12.53 -9.72
C LYS A 85 -6.31 -11.84 -10.83
N THR A 86 -6.48 -10.53 -11.03
CA THR A 86 -5.84 -9.81 -12.14
C THR A 86 -4.36 -9.53 -11.89
N THR A 87 -3.99 -9.01 -10.70
CA THR A 87 -2.58 -8.76 -10.32
C THR A 87 -1.75 -10.05 -10.29
N THR A 88 -2.36 -11.15 -9.85
CA THR A 88 -1.69 -12.46 -9.81
C THR A 88 -1.39 -13.00 -11.21
N TYR A 89 -2.28 -12.76 -12.16
CA TYR A 89 -2.07 -13.18 -13.54
C TYR A 89 -0.91 -12.42 -14.19
N THR A 90 -0.87 -11.09 -14.04
CA THR A 90 0.16 -10.24 -14.64
C THR A 90 1.57 -10.57 -14.14
N GLN A 91 1.73 -10.75 -12.82
CA GLN A 91 3.02 -11.11 -12.23
C GLN A 91 3.54 -12.48 -12.69
N THR A 92 2.64 -13.45 -12.88
CA THR A 92 3.06 -14.80 -13.33
C THR A 92 3.55 -14.76 -14.78
N ARG A 93 2.90 -13.94 -15.63
CA ARG A 93 3.29 -13.78 -17.03
C ARG A 93 4.68 -13.14 -17.15
N GLU A 94 4.95 -12.12 -16.34
CA GLU A 94 6.25 -11.46 -16.32
C GLU A 94 7.37 -12.40 -15.85
N VAL A 95 7.13 -13.20 -14.81
CA VAL A 95 8.07 -14.23 -14.34
C VAL A 95 8.34 -15.28 -15.42
N ILE A 96 7.30 -15.75 -16.13
CA ILE A 96 7.47 -16.68 -17.25
C ILE A 96 8.35 -16.06 -18.35
N SER A 97 8.10 -14.81 -18.73
CA SER A 97 8.91 -14.11 -19.75
C SER A 97 10.38 -14.04 -19.37
N ARG A 98 10.69 -13.68 -18.12
CA ARG A 98 12.08 -13.61 -17.62
C ARG A 98 12.74 -14.98 -17.59
N LEU A 99 12.00 -16.02 -17.20
CA LEU A 99 12.51 -17.39 -17.22
C LEU A 99 12.80 -17.85 -18.66
N GLU A 100 11.93 -17.54 -19.63
CA GLU A 100 12.15 -17.86 -21.04
C GLU A 100 13.39 -17.15 -21.61
N GLU A 101 13.67 -15.92 -21.19
CA GLU A 101 14.88 -15.17 -21.56
C GLU A 101 16.19 -15.80 -21.04
N LEU A 102 16.15 -16.56 -19.94
CA LEU A 102 17.33 -17.25 -19.39
C LEU A 102 17.75 -18.47 -20.22
N GLY A 103 16.95 -18.88 -21.21
CA GLY A 103 17.31 -19.87 -22.21
C GLY A 103 16.45 -21.14 -22.19
N PRO A 104 16.75 -22.09 -23.10
CA PRO A 104 15.87 -23.20 -23.43
C PRO A 104 15.61 -24.16 -22.26
N ILE A 105 16.56 -24.29 -21.33
CA ILE A 105 16.42 -25.12 -20.12
C ILE A 105 15.29 -24.60 -19.23
N MET A 106 15.13 -23.28 -19.13
CA MET A 106 14.08 -22.68 -18.30
C MET A 106 12.70 -22.79 -18.95
N ALA A 107 12.62 -22.77 -20.28
CA ALA A 107 11.39 -23.08 -21.00
C ALA A 107 10.93 -24.52 -20.72
N GLU A 108 11.86 -25.48 -20.72
CA GLU A 108 11.55 -26.88 -20.38
C GLU A 108 11.13 -27.02 -18.90
N TYR A 109 11.79 -26.31 -18.00
CA TYR A 109 11.39 -26.25 -16.59
C TYR A 109 9.94 -25.75 -16.43
N ILE A 110 9.55 -24.66 -17.11
CA ILE A 110 8.18 -24.13 -17.05
C ILE A 110 7.16 -25.16 -17.51
N GLU A 111 7.44 -25.89 -18.60
CA GLU A 111 6.57 -26.94 -19.13
C GLU A 111 6.44 -28.11 -18.15
N GLN A 112 7.53 -28.55 -17.54
CA GLN A 112 7.50 -29.61 -16.51
C GLN A 112 6.67 -29.19 -15.29
N VAL A 113 6.82 -27.94 -14.83
CA VAL A 113 6.04 -27.42 -13.69
C VAL A 113 4.55 -27.33 -14.03
N LYS A 114 4.18 -26.90 -15.24
CA LYS A 114 2.77 -26.90 -15.69
C LYS A 114 2.19 -28.33 -15.75
N LYS A 115 2.95 -29.28 -16.28
CA LYS A 115 2.54 -30.68 -16.46
C LYS A 115 2.30 -31.39 -15.12
N HIS A 116 3.22 -31.21 -14.17
CA HIS A 116 3.17 -31.91 -12.89
C HIS A 116 2.35 -31.19 -11.82
N LYS A 117 2.13 -29.88 -11.95
CA LYS A 117 1.43 -29.06 -10.94
C LYS A 117 0.44 -28.06 -11.55
N PRO A 118 -0.52 -28.49 -12.37
CA PRO A 118 -1.40 -27.57 -13.12
C PRO A 118 -2.23 -26.63 -12.24
N GLY A 119 -2.58 -27.03 -11.01
CA GLY A 119 -3.34 -26.19 -10.07
C GLY A 119 -2.50 -25.17 -9.31
N THR A 120 -1.19 -25.37 -9.19
CA THR A 120 -0.30 -24.57 -8.33
C THR A 120 0.97 -24.06 -9.03
N TYR A 121 1.13 -24.31 -10.33
CA TYR A 121 2.34 -23.95 -11.09
C TYR A 121 2.71 -22.48 -10.94
N ARG A 122 1.73 -21.58 -10.89
CA ARG A 122 1.94 -20.14 -10.72
C ARG A 122 2.66 -19.80 -9.42
N HIS A 123 2.37 -20.53 -8.34
CA HIS A 123 3.04 -20.33 -7.05
C HIS A 123 4.49 -20.84 -7.11
N HIS A 124 4.71 -21.99 -7.76
CA HIS A 124 6.04 -22.55 -7.93
C HIS A 124 6.97 -21.71 -8.81
N LEU A 125 6.44 -21.10 -9.87
CA LEU A 125 7.26 -20.25 -10.74
C LEU A 125 7.68 -18.94 -10.07
N ARG A 126 6.93 -18.44 -9.08
CA ARG A 126 7.24 -17.20 -8.36
C ARG A 126 8.28 -17.34 -7.25
N GLY A 127 8.56 -18.57 -6.81
CA GLY A 127 9.53 -18.85 -5.76
C GLY A 127 10.94 -19.14 -6.28
N VAL A 128 11.14 -19.05 -7.60
CA VAL A 128 12.43 -19.15 -8.31
C VAL A 128 13.00 -17.75 -8.45
#